data_AF-A0A8J2NYC9-F1
#
_entry.id   AF-A0A8J2NYC9-F1
#
_cell.length_a   1.000
_cell.length_b   1.000
_cell.length_c   1.000
_cell.angle_alpha   90.00
_cell.angle_beta   90.00
_cell.angle_gamma   90.00
#
_symmetry.space_group_name_H-M   'P 1'
#
loop_
_entity.id
_entity.type
_entity.pdbx_description
1 polymer ?
#
loop_
_entity_poly.entity_id
_entity_poly.type
_entity_poly.pdbx_seq_one_letter_code
_entity_poly.pdbx_strand_id
1 'polypeptide(L)'
;MKEKNGARTSTPYVYRINDGVSSSASILQQVCEERGWREFTSDERKHDEWNFWWRTTTMKLTTVRQLSSSQHTNHIPKATTFCRKDFLARYLRRMHRTHGPIYDFRNRALLCHIPA
;
A
#
# COMPACT_ATOMS: atom_id res chain seq x y z
N MET A 1 -39.82 -25.83 6.19
CA MET A 1 -39.08 -24.56 6.04
C MET A 1 -37.81 -24.84 5.26
N LYS A 2 -37.71 -24.36 4.02
CA LYS A 2 -36.48 -24.44 3.22
C LYS A 2 -35.76 -23.11 3.39
N GLU A 3 -34.67 -23.08 4.15
CA GLU A 3 -33.75 -21.95 4.11
C GLU A 3 -33.07 -21.92 2.75
N LYS A 4 -33.35 -20.86 2.00
CA LYS A 4 -32.64 -20.53 0.77
C LYS A 4 -31.23 -20.10 1.16
N ASN A 5 -30.27 -21.01 1.08
CA ASN A 5 -28.87 -20.65 0.94
C ASN A 5 -28.71 -19.93 -0.40
N GLY A 6 -28.98 -18.63 -0.40
CA GLY A 6 -28.61 -17.72 -1.47
C GLY A 6 -27.10 -17.77 -1.57
N ALA A 7 -26.60 -18.58 -2.51
CA ALA A 7 -25.23 -18.50 -2.96
C ALA A 7 -25.01 -17.03 -3.37
N ARG A 8 -24.35 -16.25 -2.52
CA ARG A 8 -23.71 -15.02 -2.96
C ARG A 8 -22.64 -15.51 -3.92
N THR A 9 -22.96 -15.55 -5.21
CA THR A 9 -21.94 -15.56 -6.26
C THR A 9 -21.27 -14.18 -6.20
N SER A 10 -20.49 -13.97 -5.13
CA SER A 10 -19.66 -12.79 -4.96
C SER A 10 -18.69 -12.83 -6.12
N THR A 11 -18.78 -11.85 -7.01
CA THR A 11 -17.74 -11.63 -8.02
C THR A 11 -16.38 -11.70 -7.30
N PRO A 12 -15.45 -12.54 -7.75
CA PRO A 12 -14.20 -12.71 -7.04
C PRO A 12 -13.42 -11.40 -7.08
N TYR A 13 -12.77 -11.10 -5.95
CA TYR A 13 -12.00 -9.88 -5.76
C TYR A 13 -10.83 -9.86 -6.75
N VAL A 14 -10.61 -8.75 -7.44
CA VAL A 14 -9.64 -8.67 -8.54
C VAL A 14 -8.36 -7.97 -8.06
N TYR A 15 -7.22 -8.63 -8.25
CA TYR A 15 -5.91 -8.10 -7.85
C TYR A 15 -4.99 -7.84 -9.04
N ARG A 16 -4.10 -6.86 -8.91
CA ARG A 16 -3.02 -6.57 -9.86
C ARG A 16 -1.72 -6.33 -9.13
N ILE A 17 -0.62 -6.85 -9.66
CA ILE A 17 0.73 -6.69 -9.12
C ILE A 17 1.61 -6.07 -10.22
N ASN A 18 2.20 -4.91 -9.96
CA ASN A 18 3.12 -4.26 -10.91
C ASN A 18 4.59 -4.48 -10.53
N ASP A 19 5.45 -4.27 -11.53
CA ASP A 19 6.91 -4.11 -11.47
C ASP A 19 7.69 -5.43 -11.45
N GLY A 20 7.94 -6.01 -12.63
CA GLY A 20 9.09 -6.89 -12.88
C GLY A 20 9.21 -8.16 -12.03
N VAL A 21 8.21 -8.49 -11.21
CA VAL A 21 8.05 -9.81 -10.60
C VAL A 21 7.57 -10.71 -11.73
N SER A 22 8.52 -11.08 -12.57
CA SER A 22 8.34 -12.14 -13.55
C SER A 22 7.77 -13.34 -12.80
N SER A 23 6.71 -13.93 -13.37
CA SER A 23 6.29 -15.31 -13.14
C SER A 23 5.66 -15.58 -11.77
N SER A 24 4.35 -15.86 -11.76
CA SER A 24 3.68 -17.06 -11.17
C SER A 24 4.13 -17.66 -9.81
N ALA A 25 5.01 -17.01 -9.03
CA ALA A 25 5.72 -17.58 -7.89
C ALA A 25 5.92 -16.57 -6.75
N SER A 26 5.29 -15.39 -6.81
CA SER A 26 5.32 -14.47 -5.68
C SER A 26 4.38 -14.97 -4.59
N ILE A 27 4.80 -14.87 -3.32
CA ILE A 27 3.94 -15.16 -2.16
C ILE A 27 2.61 -14.38 -2.21
N LEU A 28 2.63 -13.19 -2.82
CA LEU A 28 1.44 -12.37 -2.99
C LEU A 28 0.41 -13.04 -3.90
N GLN A 29 0.86 -13.63 -5.00
CA GLN A 29 -0.01 -14.38 -5.90
C GLN A 29 -0.59 -15.61 -5.21
N GLN A 30 0.24 -16.41 -4.55
CA GLN A 30 -0.21 -17.59 -3.80
C GLN A 30 -1.29 -17.22 -2.77
N VAL A 31 -1.05 -16.18 -1.97
CA VAL A 31 -2.02 -15.70 -0.97
C VAL A 31 -3.31 -15.18 -1.62
N CYS A 32 -3.23 -14.55 -2.79
CA CYS A 32 -4.42 -14.09 -3.50
C CYS A 32 -5.24 -15.28 -4.05
N GLU A 33 -4.58 -16.26 -4.66
CA GLU A 33 -5.19 -17.47 -5.21
C GLU A 33 -5.83 -18.33 -4.11
N GLU A 34 -5.16 -18.52 -2.97
CA GLU A 34 -5.70 -19.22 -1.79
C GLU A 34 -6.96 -18.55 -1.22
N ARG A 35 -7.10 -17.23 -1.42
CA ARG A 35 -8.30 -16.47 -1.01
C ARG A 35 -9.40 -16.46 -2.07
N GLY A 36 -9.19 -17.12 -3.21
CA GLY A 36 -10.12 -17.13 -4.34
C GLY A 36 -10.18 -15.80 -5.09
N TRP A 37 -9.11 -14.98 -5.02
CA TRP A 37 -9.02 -13.73 -5.78
C TRP A 37 -8.57 -14.02 -7.21
N ARG A 38 -8.99 -13.16 -8.15
CA ARG A 38 -8.65 -13.28 -9.55
C ARG A 38 -7.56 -12.29 -9.93
N GLU A 39 -6.58 -12.73 -10.70
CA GLU A 39 -5.63 -11.81 -11.33
C GLU A 39 -6.34 -10.94 -12.37
N PHE A 40 -6.03 -9.64 -12.37
CA PHE A 40 -6.47 -8.68 -13.36
C PHE A 40 -5.81 -8.99 -14.69
N THR A 41 -6.61 -9.24 -15.73
CA THR A 41 -6.12 -9.44 -17.09
C THR A 41 -6.39 -8.21 -17.93
N SER A 42 -5.41 -7.78 -18.74
CA SER A 42 -5.53 -6.57 -19.58
C SER A 42 -6.64 -6.65 -20.64
N ASP A 43 -7.18 -7.84 -20.91
CA ASP A 43 -8.33 -8.08 -21.79
C ASP A 43 -9.67 -7.74 -21.13
N GLU A 44 -9.69 -7.49 -19.81
CA GLU A 44 -10.88 -6.97 -19.14
C GLU A 44 -11.19 -5.58 -19.71
N ARG A 45 -12.31 -5.49 -20.45
CA ARG A 45 -12.80 -4.28 -21.16
C ARG A 45 -13.02 -3.05 -20.25
N LYS A 46 -12.74 -3.16 -18.96
CA LYS A 46 -12.79 -2.08 -17.97
C LYS A 46 -11.44 -2.01 -17.26
N HIS A 47 -10.58 -1.10 -17.73
CA HIS A 47 -9.26 -0.82 -17.13
C HIS A 47 -9.30 -0.50 -15.62
N ASP A 48 -10.47 -0.15 -15.08
CA ASP A 48 -10.67 0.23 -13.68
C ASP A 48 -11.41 -0.83 -12.83
N GLU A 49 -11.70 -2.01 -13.37
CA GLU A 49 -12.39 -3.09 -12.65
C GLU A 49 -11.43 -3.97 -11.84
N TRP A 50 -10.68 -3.34 -10.94
CA TRP A 50 -9.80 -4.00 -9.98
C TRP A 50 -10.12 -3.54 -8.55
N ASN A 51 -9.77 -4.36 -7.56
CA ASN A 51 -10.00 -4.04 -6.16
C ASN A 51 -8.72 -3.84 -5.36
N PHE A 52 -7.64 -4.53 -5.72
CA PHE A 52 -6.36 -4.39 -5.04
C PHE A 52 -5.20 -4.24 -6.02
N TRP A 53 -4.39 -3.22 -5.80
CA TRP A 53 -3.18 -3.00 -6.57
C TRP A 53 -1.95 -2.97 -5.68
N TRP A 54 -1.12 -4.01 -5.82
CA TRP A 54 0.18 -4.07 -5.20
C TRP A 54 1.27 -3.50 -6.10
N ARG A 55 2.15 -2.66 -5.53
CA ARG A 55 3.30 -2.09 -6.21
C ARG A 55 4.53 -2.10 -5.32
N THR A 56 5.69 -2.35 -5.91
CA THR A 56 6.98 -2.17 -5.22
C THR A 56 7.45 -0.72 -5.31
N THR A 57 7.13 -0.03 -6.41
CA THR A 57 7.45 1.38 -6.62
C THR A 57 6.41 2.34 -6.01
N THR A 58 6.85 3.56 -5.71
CA THR A 58 5.99 4.61 -5.15
C THR A 58 4.83 4.95 -6.08
N MET A 59 3.64 5.16 -5.51
CA MET A 59 2.46 5.60 -6.25
C MET A 59 2.33 7.14 -6.26
N LYS A 60 1.99 7.72 -7.41
CA LYS A 60 1.72 9.16 -7.54
C LYS A 60 0.47 9.53 -6.73
N LEU A 61 0.49 10.69 -6.07
CA LEU A 61 -0.64 11.18 -5.29
C LEU A 61 -1.89 11.39 -6.17
N THR A 62 -1.72 11.76 -7.44
CA THR A 62 -2.83 11.90 -8.40
C THR A 62 -3.56 10.57 -8.61
N THR A 63 -2.81 9.47 -8.75
CA THR A 63 -3.38 8.12 -8.87
C THR A 63 -4.12 7.72 -7.60
N VAL A 64 -3.55 7.97 -6.42
CA VAL A 64 -4.22 7.61 -5.16
C VAL A 64 -5.51 8.40 -4.95
N ARG A 65 -5.58 9.65 -5.41
CA ARG A 65 -6.79 10.48 -5.34
C ARG A 65 -7.91 10.05 -6.28
N GLN A 66 -7.58 9.26 -7.30
CA GLN A 66 -8.54 8.76 -8.30
C GLN A 66 -9.10 7.39 -7.93
N LEU A 67 -8.67 6.80 -6.82
CA LEU A 67 -9.15 5.50 -6.37
C LEU A 67 -10.62 5.57 -5.99
N SER A 68 -11.38 4.57 -6.41
CA SER A 68 -12.74 4.35 -5.92
C SER A 68 -12.72 3.83 -4.47
N SER A 69 -13.86 3.89 -3.78
CA SER A 69 -13.99 3.36 -2.41
C SER A 69 -13.75 1.84 -2.30
N SER A 70 -13.87 1.12 -3.42
CA SER A 70 -13.63 -0.33 -3.50
C SER A 70 -12.21 -0.68 -3.94
N GLN A 71 -11.38 0.32 -4.27
CA GLN A 71 -10.02 0.17 -4.74
C GLN A 71 -9.01 0.44 -3.61
N HIS A 72 -8.09 -0.49 -3.44
CA HIS A 72 -7.13 -0.50 -2.35
C HIS A 72 -5.71 -0.64 -2.91
N THR A 73 -4.75 0.03 -2.28
CA THR A 73 -3.33 -0.06 -2.65
C THR A 73 -2.48 -0.22 -1.41
N ASN A 74 -1.29 -0.79 -1.56
CA ASN A 74 -0.35 -0.97 -0.46
C ASN A 74 0.44 0.29 -0.08
N HIS A 75 0.18 1.43 -0.74
CA HIS A 75 0.90 2.68 -0.50
C HIS A 75 0.04 3.68 0.28
N ILE A 76 0.57 4.17 1.40
CA ILE A 76 -0.04 5.26 2.15
C ILE A 76 0.33 6.59 1.46
N PRO A 77 -0.65 7.47 1.15
CA PRO A 77 -0.36 8.78 0.58
C PRO A 77 0.62 9.57 1.44
N LYS A 78 1.61 10.20 0.80
CA LYS A 78 2.64 11.01 1.48
C LYS A 78 3.51 10.23 2.47
N ALA A 79 3.53 8.89 2.46
CA ALA A 79 4.41 8.09 3.32
C ALA A 79 5.89 8.50 3.22
N THR A 80 6.32 9.03 2.07
CA THR A 80 7.67 9.57 1.86
C THR A 80 8.07 10.65 2.87
N THR A 81 7.12 11.35 3.51
CA THR A 81 7.42 12.31 4.58
C THR A 81 7.93 11.64 5.86
N PHE A 82 7.71 10.33 6.05
CA PHE A 82 8.23 9.60 7.21
C PHE A 82 9.24 8.52 6.80
N CYS A 83 9.13 8.00 5.58
CA CYS A 83 10.02 6.95 5.08
C CYS A 83 11.35 7.49 4.54
N ARG A 84 11.46 8.79 4.22
CA ARG A 84 12.77 9.39 3.89
C ARG A 84 13.51 9.80 5.14
N LYS A 85 14.80 9.46 5.18
CA LYS A 85 15.69 9.71 6.32
C LYS A 85 15.75 11.18 6.72
N ASP A 86 15.73 12.09 5.76
CA ASP A 86 15.79 13.53 5.99
C ASP A 86 14.54 14.11 6.65
N PHE A 87 13.36 13.72 6.17
CA PHE A 87 12.12 14.14 6.80
C PHE A 87 11.92 13.48 8.17
N LEU A 88 12.19 12.18 8.29
CA LEU A 88 12.11 11.46 9.57
C LEU A 88 12.98 12.11 10.64
N ALA A 89 14.22 12.45 10.29
CA ALA A 89 15.14 13.18 11.13
C ALA A 89 14.58 14.53 11.62
N ARG A 90 13.96 15.31 10.73
CA ARG A 90 13.33 16.59 11.08
C ARG A 90 12.12 16.39 12.01
N TYR A 91 11.29 15.39 11.75
CA TYR A 91 10.15 15.06 12.61
C TYR A 91 10.59 14.59 14.00
N LEU A 92 11.56 13.68 14.11
CA LEU A 92 12.09 13.24 15.41
C LEU A 92 12.78 14.39 16.17
N ARG A 93 13.38 15.35 15.46
CA ARG A 93 13.86 16.60 16.09
C ARG A 93 12.74 17.39 16.71
N ARG A 94 11.66 17.63 15.96
CA ARG A 94 10.47 18.35 16.44
C ARG A 94 9.78 17.62 17.59
N MET A 95 9.57 16.32 17.46
CA MET A 95 8.87 15.51 18.46
C MET A 95 9.60 15.46 19.79
N HIS A 96 10.92 15.30 19.79
CA HIS A 96 11.69 15.41 21.04
C HIS A 96 11.65 16.82 21.65
N ARG A 97 11.59 17.90 20.85
CA ARG A 97 11.46 19.25 21.43
C ARG A 97 10.15 19.40 22.19
N THR A 98 9.07 18.78 21.68
CA THR A 98 7.74 18.86 22.30
C THR A 98 7.55 17.86 23.44
N HIS A 99 8.03 16.62 23.28
CA HIS A 99 7.71 15.51 24.19
C HIS A 99 8.93 14.98 24.95
N GLY A 100 10.11 15.57 24.74
CA GLY A 100 11.28 15.31 25.56
C GLY A 100 11.92 13.93 25.35
N PRO A 101 12.44 13.32 26.44
CA PRO A 101 13.28 12.11 26.40
C PRO A 101 12.62 10.87 25.81
N ILE A 102 11.28 10.82 25.67
CA ILE A 102 10.61 9.66 25.04
C ILE A 102 11.08 9.43 23.58
N TYR A 103 11.69 10.46 22.97
CA TYR A 103 12.28 10.40 21.64
C TYR A 103 13.82 10.27 21.64
N ASP A 104 14.46 9.88 22.76
CA ASP A 104 15.92 9.68 22.82
C ASP A 104 16.44 8.45 22.05
N PHE A 105 15.55 7.57 21.60
CA PHE A 105 15.89 6.51 20.63
C PHE A 105 16.34 7.08 19.27
N ARG A 106 16.14 8.38 19.02
CA ARG A 106 16.63 9.04 17.81
C ARG A 106 18.17 9.07 17.83
N ASN A 107 18.80 8.65 16.73
CA ASN A 107 20.25 8.78 16.61
C ASN A 107 20.63 10.26 16.39
N ARG A 108 21.27 10.87 17.39
CA ARG A 108 21.70 12.28 17.36
C ARG A 108 22.73 12.57 16.26
N ALA A 109 23.58 11.61 15.90
CA ALA A 109 24.62 11.77 14.87
C ALA A 109 24.06 11.86 13.44
N LEU A 110 22.85 11.33 13.19
CA LEU A 110 22.21 11.44 11.87
C LEU A 110 21.52 12.79 11.65
N LEU A 111 21.38 13.60 12.71
CA LEU A 111 20.63 14.85 12.70
C LEU A 111 21.50 16.10 12.48
N CYS A 112 22.82 16.02 12.72
CA CYS A 112 23.72 17.16 12.61
C CYS A 112 24.02 17.60 11.16
N HIS A 113 23.85 16.71 10.18
CA HIS A 113 24.11 17.00 8.76
C HIS A 113 22.87 17.47 7.98
N ILE A 114 21.73 17.65 8.65
CA ILE A 114 20.47 18.02 7.99
C ILE A 114 20.11 19.45 8.42
N PRO A 115 20.29 20.46 7.53
CA PRO A 115 19.97 21.84 7.85
C PRO A 115 18.49 22.00 8.24
N ALA A 116 18.20 23.05 9.01
CA ALA A 116 16.89 23.32 9.59
C ALA A 116 15.81 23.53 8.51
#